data_AF-A0A7K3MCC3-F1
#
_entry.id   AF-A0A7K3MCC3-F1
#
_cell.length_a   1.000
_cell.length_b   1.000
_cell.length_c   1.000
_cell.angle_alpha   90.00
_cell.angle_beta   90.00
_cell.angle_gamma   90.00
#
_symmetry.space_group_name_H-M   'P 1'
#
loop_
_entity.id
_entity.type
_entity.pdbx_description
1 polymer ?
#
loop_
_entity_poly.entity_id
_entity_poly.type
_entity_poly.pdbx_seq_one_letter_code
_entity_poly.pdbx_strand_id
1 'polypeptide(L)'
;MDTPQTVARCPFAMCRYVVAIDLDDPMPGLIHLRRHLTENDKAYGRELISALARVQFDPVAVELLGTLPHPGVGAVDRGIGERDHAAAPGPMTLDGWAPALCVSLATVRVEKTATGEPVRAVARWDGRGGVRSPACRRCRNRLKLLDR
;
A
#
# COMPACT_ATOMS: atom_id res chain seq x y z
N MET A 1 -13.07 20.81 -20.78
CA MET A 1 -14.18 19.94 -20.35
C MET A 1 -13.78 19.43 -18.99
N ASP A 2 -14.63 19.59 -17.98
CA ASP A 2 -14.33 19.07 -16.65
C ASP A 2 -14.34 17.54 -16.70
N THR A 3 -13.26 16.94 -16.21
CA THR A 3 -13.14 15.48 -16.06
C THR A 3 -14.24 15.00 -15.12
N PRO A 4 -14.92 13.88 -15.40
CA PRO A 4 -15.90 13.35 -14.46
C PRO A 4 -15.24 12.99 -13.13
N GLN A 5 -15.88 13.37 -12.02
CA GLN A 5 -15.35 13.23 -10.66
C GLN A 5 -16.34 12.54 -9.72
N THR A 6 -15.80 11.91 -8.68
CA THR A 6 -16.54 11.45 -7.49
C THR A 6 -15.98 12.10 -6.23
N VAL A 7 -16.75 12.11 -5.15
CA VAL A 7 -16.32 12.58 -3.83
C VAL A 7 -16.09 11.40 -2.90
N ALA A 8 -14.84 11.20 -2.50
CA ALA A 8 -14.45 10.21 -1.50
C ALA A 8 -14.47 10.83 -0.10
N ARG A 9 -15.15 10.18 0.85
CA ARG A 9 -15.25 10.61 2.24
C ARG A 9 -14.46 9.67 3.15
N CYS A 10 -13.75 10.25 4.12
CA CYS A 10 -12.99 9.50 5.11
C CYS A 10 -13.90 8.50 5.85
N PRO A 11 -13.51 7.22 6.01
CA PRO A 11 -14.34 6.17 6.58
C PRO A 11 -14.49 6.27 8.11
N PHE A 12 -13.73 7.14 8.78
CA PHE A 12 -13.81 7.32 10.23
C PHE A 12 -14.93 8.30 10.58
N ALA A 13 -15.90 7.85 11.38
CA ALA A 13 -17.19 8.54 11.62
C ALA A 13 -17.09 10.03 12.03
N MET A 14 -16.06 10.42 12.78
CA MET A 14 -15.89 11.81 13.23
C MET A 14 -15.04 12.67 12.28
N CYS A 15 -14.52 12.10 11.19
CA CYS A 15 -13.66 12.80 10.26
C CYS A 15 -14.45 13.36 9.07
N ARG A 16 -14.41 14.69 8.92
CA ARG A 16 -15.07 15.41 7.81
C ARG A 16 -14.20 15.57 6.57
N TYR A 17 -13.08 14.87 6.49
CA TYR A 17 -12.18 14.98 5.35
C TYR A 17 -12.82 14.37 4.11
N VAL A 18 -12.79 15.14 3.02
CA VAL A 18 -13.30 14.74 1.71
C VAL A 18 -12.26 15.09 0.65
N VAL A 19 -12.21 14.30 -0.41
CA VAL A 19 -11.35 14.55 -1.56
C VAL A 19 -12.10 14.24 -2.84
N ALA A 20 -11.98 15.11 -3.84
CA ALA A 20 -12.45 14.83 -5.18
C ALA A 20 -11.49 13.84 -5.86
N ILE A 21 -12.02 12.85 -6.55
CA ILE A 21 -11.27 11.85 -7.29
C ILE A 21 -11.74 11.88 -8.74
N ASP A 22 -10.81 12.16 -9.65
CA ASP A 22 -11.04 12.05 -11.09
C ASP A 22 -11.28 10.59 -11.47
N LEU A 23 -12.35 10.32 -12.22
CA LEU A 23 -12.67 8.96 -12.63
C LEU A 23 -11.68 8.42 -13.68
N ASP A 24 -11.08 9.32 -14.47
CA ASP A 24 -10.11 8.97 -15.51
C ASP A 24 -8.69 8.75 -14.94
N ASP A 25 -8.35 9.40 -13.83
CA ASP A 25 -7.10 9.20 -13.08
C ASP A 25 -7.32 9.34 -11.57
N PRO A 26 -7.60 8.24 -10.86
CA PRO A 26 -7.87 8.32 -9.43
C PRO A 26 -6.61 8.52 -8.56
N MET A 27 -5.40 8.53 -9.14
CA MET A 27 -4.16 8.52 -8.34
C MET A 27 -3.95 9.77 -7.49
N PRO A 28 -4.13 11.00 -7.98
CA PRO A 28 -3.95 12.20 -7.16
C PRO A 28 -4.87 12.19 -5.93
N GLY A 29 -6.15 11.86 -6.14
CA GLY A 29 -7.14 11.76 -5.07
C GLY A 29 -6.84 10.65 -4.07
N LEU A 30 -6.41 9.48 -4.54
CA LEU A 30 -5.96 8.38 -3.68
C LEU A 30 -4.76 8.79 -2.83
N ILE A 31 -3.75 9.43 -3.41
CA ILE A 31 -2.54 9.86 -2.67
C ILE A 31 -2.93 10.81 -1.54
N HIS A 32 -3.81 11.77 -1.81
CA HIS A 32 -4.35 12.68 -0.79
C HIS A 32 -5.10 11.94 0.31
N LEU A 33 -5.99 11.01 -0.05
CA LEU A 33 -6.75 10.23 0.92
C LEU A 33 -5.85 9.34 1.78
N ARG A 34 -4.90 8.64 1.16
CA ARG A 34 -3.91 7.80 1.85
C ARG A 34 -3.09 8.64 2.84
N ARG A 35 -2.55 9.78 2.38
CA ARG A 35 -1.79 10.70 3.25
C ARG A 35 -2.64 11.19 4.41
N HIS A 36 -3.90 11.56 4.17
CA HIS A 36 -4.80 11.94 5.26
C HIS A 36 -4.93 10.84 6.34
N LEU A 37 -5.08 9.58 5.90
CA LEU A 37 -5.22 8.43 6.79
C LEU A 37 -3.94 8.12 7.56
N THR A 38 -2.77 8.30 6.95
CA THR A 38 -1.47 7.99 7.59
C THR A 38 -0.88 9.16 8.38
N GLU A 39 -1.09 10.42 8.00
CA GLU A 39 -0.48 11.58 8.68
C GLU A 39 -1.13 11.88 10.04
N ASN A 40 -2.40 11.52 10.23
CA ASN A 40 -3.15 11.73 11.47
C ASN A 40 -3.20 10.48 12.36
N ASP A 41 -2.26 9.55 12.18
CA ASP A 41 -2.13 8.28 12.90
C ASP A 41 -3.40 7.41 12.91
N LYS A 42 -4.28 7.56 11.91
CA LYS A 42 -5.59 6.89 11.90
C LYS A 42 -5.55 5.47 11.39
N ALA A 43 -4.62 5.15 10.49
CA ALA A 43 -4.56 3.83 9.89
C ALA A 43 -3.18 3.51 9.29
N TYR A 44 -2.62 2.35 9.66
CA TYR A 44 -1.35 1.85 9.11
C TYR A 44 -1.41 0.36 8.81
N GLY A 45 -0.47 -0.10 7.97
CA GLY A 45 -0.37 -1.51 7.60
C GLY A 45 -1.71 -2.07 7.13
N ARG A 46 -2.22 -3.09 7.82
CA ARG A 46 -3.52 -3.71 7.47
C ARG A 46 -4.70 -2.77 7.67
N GLU A 47 -4.64 -1.92 8.69
CA GLU A 47 -5.72 -0.99 8.99
C GLU A 47 -5.88 0.04 7.87
N LEU A 48 -4.79 0.49 7.25
CA LEU A 48 -4.85 1.39 6.10
C LEU A 48 -5.65 0.77 4.95
N ILE A 49 -5.36 -0.48 4.62
CA ILE A 49 -6.08 -1.23 3.58
C ILE A 49 -7.56 -1.34 3.96
N SER A 50 -7.87 -1.74 5.19
CA SER A 50 -9.24 -1.85 5.68
C SER A 50 -9.97 -0.51 5.73
N ALA A 51 -9.27 0.60 5.97
CA ALA A 51 -9.85 1.94 5.94
C ALA A 51 -10.19 2.32 4.49
N LEU A 52 -9.25 2.17 3.55
CA LEU A 52 -9.48 2.47 2.14
C LEU A 52 -10.60 1.63 1.53
N ALA A 53 -10.74 0.36 1.92
CA ALA A 53 -11.85 -0.50 1.49
C ALA A 53 -13.24 -0.03 1.98
N ARG A 54 -13.29 0.80 3.04
CA ARG A 54 -14.53 1.33 3.64
C ARG A 54 -14.82 2.77 3.23
N VAL A 55 -13.99 3.37 2.37
CA VAL A 55 -14.20 4.73 1.88
C VAL A 55 -15.57 4.83 1.21
N GLN A 56 -16.31 5.87 1.57
CA GLN A 56 -17.63 6.13 1.00
C GLN A 56 -17.49 7.05 -0.20
N PHE A 57 -18.18 6.72 -1.28
CA PHE A 57 -18.15 7.47 -2.53
C PHE A 57 -19.52 7.99 -2.90
N ASP A 58 -19.54 9.10 -3.62
CA ASP A 58 -20.75 9.76 -4.10
C ASP A 58 -20.40 10.62 -5.33
N PRO A 59 -21.02 10.40 -6.51
CA PRO A 59 -22.08 9.43 -6.78
C PRO A 59 -21.59 8.01 -7.15
N VAL A 60 -20.31 7.85 -7.49
CA VAL A 60 -19.78 6.62 -8.11
C VAL A 60 -18.60 6.07 -7.31
N ALA A 61 -18.59 4.76 -7.08
CA ALA A 61 -17.48 4.06 -6.43
C ALA A 61 -16.27 3.92 -7.36
N VAL A 62 -15.07 4.08 -6.79
CA VAL A 62 -13.79 3.94 -7.48
C VAL A 62 -12.93 2.93 -6.74
N GLU A 63 -12.25 2.06 -7.48
CA GLU A 63 -11.28 1.13 -6.90
C GLU A 63 -10.06 1.92 -6.40
N LEU A 64 -9.72 1.76 -5.12
CA LEU A 64 -8.56 2.42 -4.47
C LEU A 64 -7.46 1.44 -4.07
N LEU A 65 -7.77 0.14 -4.20
CA LEU A 65 -6.89 -0.95 -3.82
C LEU A 65 -6.54 -1.76 -5.07
N GLY A 66 -5.28 -2.17 -5.16
CA GLY A 66 -4.84 -3.21 -6.08
C GLY A 66 -4.47 -4.47 -5.33
N THR A 67 -3.95 -5.44 -6.07
CA THR A 67 -3.38 -6.67 -5.49
C THR A 67 -1.90 -6.75 -5.81
N LEU A 68 -1.11 -7.05 -4.78
CA LEU A 68 0.29 -7.41 -4.87
C LEU A 68 0.39 -8.94 -5.13
N PRO A 69 0.77 -9.39 -6.33
CA PRO A 69 0.72 -10.81 -6.71
C PRO A 69 1.81 -11.66 -6.06
N HIS A 70 2.95 -11.04 -5.74
CA HIS A 70 4.11 -11.70 -5.15
C HIS A 70 4.61 -10.87 -3.97
N PRO A 71 5.33 -11.47 -3.00
CA PRO A 71 5.87 -10.70 -1.88
C PRO A 71 6.64 -9.49 -2.41
N GLY A 72 6.43 -8.30 -1.86
CA GLY A 72 7.05 -7.06 -2.33
C GLY A 72 8.13 -6.57 -1.36
N VAL A 73 9.08 -5.72 -1.79
CA VAL A 73 10.04 -5.07 -0.88
C VAL A 73 10.10 -3.56 -1.10
N GLY A 74 10.37 -2.83 -0.02
CA GLY A 74 10.74 -1.43 -0.10
C GLY A 74 10.78 -0.73 1.27
N ALA A 75 10.80 0.60 1.21
CA ALA A 75 10.90 1.46 2.38
C ALA A 75 9.59 1.51 3.17
N VAL A 76 9.70 1.82 4.47
CA VAL A 76 8.55 1.98 5.37
C VAL A 76 8.19 3.44 5.54
N ASP A 77 6.90 3.73 5.63
CA ASP A 77 6.39 5.09 5.88
C ASP A 77 6.77 5.56 7.30
N ARG A 78 6.55 4.71 8.32
CA ARG A 78 6.80 5.01 9.74
C ARG A 78 7.04 3.74 10.58
N GLY A 79 7.70 3.92 11.74
CA GLY A 79 7.48 3.08 12.93
C GLY A 79 8.47 1.93 13.22
N ILE A 80 9.38 1.57 12.32
CA ILE A 80 10.25 0.38 12.52
C ILE A 80 11.71 0.51 12.05
N GLY A 81 12.16 1.75 11.77
CA GLY A 81 13.52 2.08 11.33
C GLY A 81 13.71 2.02 9.81
N GLU A 82 14.78 2.64 9.31
CA GLU A 82 15.09 2.85 7.89
C GLU A 82 15.65 1.61 7.17
N ARG A 83 15.11 0.42 7.45
CA ARG A 83 15.52 -0.81 6.77
C ARG A 83 14.47 -1.17 5.71
N ASP A 84 14.87 -1.79 4.61
CA ASP A 84 13.86 -2.33 3.70
C ASP A 84 13.05 -3.46 4.37
N HIS A 85 11.75 -3.37 4.22
CA HIS A 85 10.79 -4.36 4.69
C HIS A 85 10.12 -5.05 3.51
N ALA A 86 9.60 -6.25 3.77
CA ALA A 86 8.80 -6.97 2.78
C ALA A 86 7.32 -6.83 3.11
N ALA A 87 6.48 -6.94 2.10
CA ALA A 87 5.03 -7.16 2.19
C ALA A 87 4.68 -8.56 1.67
N ALA A 88 3.63 -9.17 2.21
CA ALA A 88 3.08 -10.42 1.67
C ALA A 88 2.28 -10.15 0.39
N PRO A 89 2.06 -11.16 -0.48
CA PRO A 89 1.01 -11.08 -1.49
C PRO A 89 -0.34 -10.72 -0.87
N GLY A 90 -1.16 -9.97 -1.61
CA GLY A 90 -2.48 -9.56 -1.16
C GLY A 90 -2.76 -8.07 -1.40
N PRO A 91 -3.76 -7.49 -0.71
CA PRO A 91 -4.20 -6.13 -0.96
C PRO A 91 -3.10 -5.08 -0.74
N MET A 92 -3.04 -4.11 -1.65
CA MET A 92 -2.22 -2.91 -1.56
C MET A 92 -3.01 -1.70 -2.03
N THR A 93 -2.58 -0.49 -1.70
CA THR A 93 -3.13 0.72 -2.33
C THR A 93 -2.74 0.77 -3.81
N LEU A 94 -3.54 1.39 -4.68
CA LEU A 94 -3.16 1.49 -6.11
C LEU A 94 -1.85 2.25 -6.32
N ASP A 95 -1.57 3.25 -5.49
CA ASP A 95 -0.29 3.93 -5.57
C ASP A 95 0.86 2.99 -5.19
N GLY A 96 0.65 1.95 -4.37
CA GLY A 96 1.54 0.80 -4.15
C GLY A 96 2.09 0.67 -2.73
N TRP A 97 1.23 0.87 -1.72
CA TRP A 97 1.55 0.67 -0.31
C TRP A 97 0.86 -0.59 0.20
N ALA A 98 1.63 -1.44 0.86
CA ALA A 98 1.15 -2.72 1.37
C ALA A 98 1.51 -2.90 2.85
N PRO A 99 0.78 -3.73 3.61
CA PRO A 99 1.12 -4.02 4.99
C PRO A 99 2.49 -4.68 5.12
N ALA A 100 3.31 -4.20 6.06
CA ALA A 100 4.58 -4.82 6.37
C ALA A 100 4.38 -6.25 6.87
N LEU A 101 5.22 -7.15 6.38
CA LEU A 101 5.18 -8.56 6.79
C LEU A 101 5.61 -8.74 8.24
N CYS A 102 6.55 -7.92 8.76
CA CYS A 102 7.12 -8.11 10.09
C CYS A 102 6.27 -7.55 11.24
N VAL A 103 5.43 -6.54 11.00
CA VAL A 103 4.60 -5.87 12.01
C VAL A 103 3.30 -5.40 11.37
N SER A 104 2.20 -5.46 12.10
CA SER A 104 0.86 -5.14 11.59
C SER A 104 0.62 -3.64 11.37
N LEU A 105 1.33 -2.78 12.10
CA LEU A 105 1.14 -1.32 12.16
C LEU A 105 2.11 -0.55 11.26
N ALA A 106 2.78 -1.20 10.30
CA ALA A 106 3.64 -0.49 9.36
C ALA A 106 3.20 -0.78 7.92
N THR A 107 3.38 0.23 7.09
CA THR A 107 3.10 0.19 5.65
C THR A 107 4.41 0.30 4.89
N VAL A 108 4.54 -0.52 3.84
CA VAL A 108 5.71 -0.60 2.97
C VAL A 108 5.35 -0.03 1.62
N ARG A 109 6.15 0.90 1.12
CA ARG A 109 6.11 1.33 -0.27
C ARG A 109 6.76 0.23 -1.11
N VAL A 110 5.97 -0.51 -1.87
CA VAL A 110 6.52 -1.56 -2.73
C VAL A 110 7.14 -0.90 -3.95
N GLU A 111 8.42 -1.15 -4.16
CA GLU A 111 9.13 -0.69 -5.35
C GLU A 111 8.64 -1.44 -6.59
N LYS A 112 8.77 -0.79 -7.75
CA LYS A 112 8.44 -1.36 -9.05
C LYS A 112 9.69 -1.43 -9.93
N THR A 113 9.78 -2.45 -10.78
CA THR A 113 10.78 -2.57 -11.83
C THR A 113 10.56 -1.49 -12.90
N ALA A 114 11.49 -1.38 -13.86
CA ALA A 114 11.32 -0.50 -15.03
C ALA A 114 10.08 -0.85 -15.89
N THR A 115 9.61 -2.10 -15.83
CA THR A 115 8.39 -2.55 -16.51
C THR A 115 7.11 -2.28 -15.71
N GLY A 116 7.23 -1.69 -14.51
CA GLY A 116 6.10 -1.38 -13.64
C GLY A 116 5.66 -2.52 -12.72
N GLU A 117 6.31 -3.69 -12.79
CA GLU A 117 6.00 -4.84 -11.95
C GLU A 117 6.54 -4.67 -10.53
N PRO A 118 5.85 -5.13 -9.47
CA PRO A 118 6.39 -5.07 -8.11
C PRO A 118 7.71 -5.85 -7.97
N VAL A 119 8.70 -5.24 -7.31
CA VAL A 119 9.95 -5.93 -6.96
C VAL A 119 9.63 -7.02 -5.94
N ARG A 120 10.00 -8.25 -6.26
CA ARG A 120 9.71 -9.45 -5.47
C ARG A 120 10.69 -9.63 -4.31
N ALA A 121 10.17 -9.80 -3.10
CA ALA A 121 10.97 -10.13 -1.93
C ALA A 121 11.36 -11.61 -1.90
N VAL A 122 12.64 -11.89 -1.63
CA VAL A 122 13.18 -13.25 -1.46
C VAL A 122 14.03 -13.36 -0.20
N ALA A 123 14.14 -14.58 0.35
CA ALA A 123 15.01 -14.84 1.49
C ALA A 123 16.51 -14.84 1.12
N ARG A 124 16.85 -15.12 -0.15
CA ARG A 124 18.19 -15.11 -0.73
C ARG A 124 18.11 -14.58 -2.16
N TRP A 125 19.05 -13.72 -2.54
CA TRP A 125 19.18 -13.28 -3.93
C TRP A 125 19.44 -14.46 -4.86
N ASP A 126 18.65 -14.59 -5.92
CA ASP A 126 18.69 -15.71 -6.87
C ASP A 126 19.23 -15.31 -8.26
N GLY A 127 19.70 -14.07 -8.44
CA GLY A 127 20.24 -13.58 -9.71
C GLY A 127 19.21 -13.08 -10.72
N ARG A 128 17.90 -13.13 -10.41
CA ARG A 128 16.85 -12.73 -11.35
C ARG A 128 16.53 -11.23 -11.23
N GLY A 129 16.32 -10.58 -12.37
CA GLY A 129 15.81 -9.20 -12.40
C GLY A 129 14.47 -9.11 -11.68
N GLY A 130 14.24 -8.01 -10.96
CA GLY A 130 13.00 -7.81 -10.18
C GLY A 130 12.93 -8.58 -8.87
N VAL A 131 13.97 -9.33 -8.50
CA VAL A 131 14.13 -9.88 -7.15
C VAL A 131 14.82 -8.83 -6.27
N ARG A 132 14.60 -8.79 -4.95
CA ARG A 132 15.39 -8.04 -3.95
C ARG A 132 15.20 -8.63 -2.57
N SER A 133 16.27 -8.63 -1.75
CA SER A 133 16.22 -9.16 -0.39
C SER A 133 15.85 -8.06 0.62
N PRO A 134 14.90 -8.28 1.54
CA PRO A 134 14.59 -7.29 2.56
C PRO A 134 15.70 -7.22 3.61
N ALA A 135 16.06 -6.01 4.03
CA ALA A 135 17.05 -5.76 5.08
C ALA A 135 16.54 -6.16 6.48
N CYS A 136 15.21 -6.15 6.70
CA CYS A 136 14.61 -6.58 7.95
C CYS A 136 14.71 -8.11 8.17
N ARG A 137 15.38 -8.53 9.26
CA ARG A 137 15.54 -9.94 9.65
C ARG A 137 14.18 -10.63 9.91
N ARG A 138 13.21 -9.93 10.51
CA ARG A 138 11.86 -10.47 10.76
C ARG A 138 11.13 -10.76 9.45
N CYS A 139 11.21 -9.85 8.47
CA CYS A 139 10.66 -10.06 7.13
C CYS A 139 11.30 -11.28 6.46
N ARG A 140 12.65 -11.39 6.46
CA ARG A 140 13.34 -12.57 5.90
C ARG A 140 12.88 -13.88 6.53
N ASN A 141 12.70 -13.92 7.85
CA ASN A 141 12.25 -15.13 8.54
C ASN A 141 10.80 -15.49 8.19
N ARG A 142 9.90 -14.49 8.08
CA ARG A 142 8.51 -14.72 7.72
C ARG A 142 8.34 -15.13 6.25
N LEU A 143 9.14 -14.61 5.33
CA LEU A 143 9.12 -15.03 3.92
C LEU A 143 9.40 -16.52 3.76
N LYS A 144 10.35 -17.08 4.53
CA LYS A 144 10.62 -18.53 4.54
C LYS A 144 9.42 -19.40 4.94
N LEU A 145 8.43 -18.82 5.60
CA LEU A 145 7.19 -19.50 5.98
C LEU A 145 6.10 -19.38 4.91
N LEU A 146 6.19 -18.40 4.01
CA LEU A 146 5.24 -18.20 2.91
C LEU A 146 5.59 -19.05 1.67
N ASP A 147 6.86 -19.44 1.51
CA ASP A 147 7.34 -20.32 0.43
C ASP A 147 7.09 -21.83 0.72
N ARG A 148 6.37 -22.17 1.79
CA ARG A 148 6.04 -23.55 2.18
C ARG A 148 4.57 -23.84 1.90
#